data_AF-A0A968WIB1-F1
#
_entry.id   AF-A0A968WIB1-F1
#
_cell.length_a   1.000
_cell.length_b   1.000
_cell.length_c   1.000
_cell.angle_alpha   90.00
_cell.angle_beta   90.00
_cell.angle_gamma   90.00
#
_symmetry.space_group_name_H-M   'P 1'
#
loop_
_entity.id
_entity.type
_entity.pdbx_description
1 polymer ?
#
loop_
_entity_poly.entity_id
_entity_poly.type
_entity_poly.pdbx_seq_one_letter_code
_entity_poly.pdbx_strand_id
1 'polypeptide(L)' 'MYGKLVSGVAARSRARNKKLVAVSGVNTLSAEGLHRLGILSSWSLVDVTTHIEAIEQPAASLRRLVVQKLVPWLKTFR' A
#
# COMPACT_ATOMS: atom_id res chain seq x y z
N MET A 1 -3.43 10.16 12.43
CA MET A 1 -2.13 9.45 12.54
C MET A 1 -1.33 9.72 11.26
N TYR A 2 -0.54 10.81 11.23
CA TYR A 2 0.09 11.36 10.01
C TYR A 2 1.32 10.58 9.55
N GLY A 3 1.15 9.39 8.95
CA GLY A 3 2.18 8.76 8.10
C GLY A 3 3.58 8.51 8.67
N LYS A 4 3.86 8.79 9.96
CA LYS A 4 5.22 8.77 10.54
C LYS A 4 5.93 7.42 10.34
N LEU A 5 5.19 6.33 10.50
CA LEU A 5 5.67 4.97 10.23
C LEU A 5 5.98 4.77 8.75
N VAL A 6 5.10 5.21 7.85
CA VAL A 6 5.26 5.08 6.40
C VAL A 6 6.50 5.84 5.94
N SER A 7 6.69 7.08 6.40
CA SER A 7 7.86 7.89 6.07
C SER A 7 9.17 7.26 6.55
N GLY A 8 9.19 6.70 7.77
CA GLY A 8 10.38 6.02 8.31
C GLY A 8 10.74 4.74 7.54
N VAL A 9 9.74 3.92 7.22
CA VAL A 9 9.93 2.72 6.39
C VAL A 9 10.40 3.09 4.98
N ALA A 10 9.81 4.13 4.39
CA ALA A 10 10.19 4.63 3.07
C ALA A 10 11.63 5.14 3.01
N ALA A 11 12.05 5.95 3.99
CA ALA A 11 13.43 6.41 4.11
C ALA A 11 14.42 5.23 4.22
N ARG A 12 14.11 4.23 5.07
CA ARG A 12 14.95 3.03 5.23
C ARG A 12 14.99 2.17 3.98
N SER A 13 13.87 2.02 3.27
CA SER A 13 13.79 1.27 2.01
C SER A 13 14.66 1.93 0.93
N ARG A 14 14.58 3.26 0.82
CA ARG A 14 15.39 4.05 -0.11
C ARG A 14 16.88 3.94 0.19
N ALA A 15 17.28 4.04 1.46
CA ALA A 15 18.68 3.86 1.87
C ALA A 15 19.26 2.49 1.50
N ARG A 16 18.40 1.48 1.27
CA ARG A 16 18.79 0.13 0.85
C ARG A 16 18.54 -0.15 -0.64
N ASN A 17 18.20 0.88 -1.40
CA ASN A 17 17.81 0.78 -2.81
C ASN A 17 16.71 -0.28 -3.07
N LYS A 18 15.73 -0.37 -2.16
CA LYS A 18 14.60 -1.29 -2.26
C LYS A 18 13.35 -0.53 -2.72
N LYS A 19 12.70 -1.07 -3.74
CA LYS A 19 11.39 -0.64 -4.21
C LYS A 19 10.36 -0.84 -3.11
N LEU A 20 9.54 0.19 -2.84
CA LEU A 20 8.52 0.16 -1.81
C LEU A 20 7.14 0.36 -2.41
N VAL A 21 6.18 -0.39 -1.89
CA VAL A 21 4.76 -0.29 -2.24
C VAL A 21 3.95 -0.26 -0.94
N ALA A 22 2.96 0.62 -0.87
CA ALA A 22 2.16 0.82 0.33
C ALA A 22 0.81 0.09 0.23
N VAL A 23 0.39 -0.52 1.33
CA VAL A 23 -0.97 -1.03 1.50
C VAL A 23 -1.54 -0.41 2.77
N SER A 24 -2.71 0.21 2.66
CA SER A 24 -3.36 0.89 3.78
C SER A 24 -4.86 0.51 3.84
N GLY A 25 -5.50 0.76 4.98
CA GLY A 25 -6.97 0.65 5.05
C GLY A 25 -7.63 1.67 4.12
N VAL A 26 -7.26 2.95 4.30
CA VAL A 26 -7.68 4.10 3.48
C VAL A 26 -6.46 4.93 3.09
N ASN A 27 -6.29 5.19 1.79
CA ASN A 27 -5.26 6.10 1.31
C ASN A 27 -5.62 7.56 1.65
N THR A 28 -4.77 8.21 2.42
CA THR A 28 -4.94 9.61 2.86
C THR A 28 -3.85 10.55 2.30
N LEU A 29 -2.80 9.99 1.70
CA LEU A 29 -1.75 10.75 1.03
C LEU A 29 -2.10 10.92 -0.44
N SER A 30 -1.81 12.11 -0.98
CA SER A 30 -1.89 12.35 -2.43
C SER A 30 -0.83 11.54 -3.18
N ALA A 31 -1.03 11.34 -4.48
CA ALA A 31 -0.05 10.71 -5.36
C ALA A 31 1.33 11.39 -5.29
N GLU A 32 1.35 12.73 -5.25
CA GLU A 32 2.58 13.51 -5.08
C GLU A 32 3.24 13.25 -3.71
N GLY A 33 2.45 13.16 -2.63
CA GLY A 33 2.94 12.82 -1.30
C GLY A 33 3.61 11.45 -1.26
N LEU A 34 2.99 10.44 -1.89
CA LEU A 34 3.54 9.10 -2.00
C LEU A 34 4.84 9.07 -2.83
N HIS A 35 4.85 9.79 -3.96
CA HIS A 35 6.02 9.89 -4.82
C HIS A 35 7.22 10.52 -4.11
N ARG A 36 7.00 11.60 -3.34
CA ARG A 36 8.06 12.25 -2.53
C ARG A 36 8.67 11.30 -1.50
N LEU A 37 7.90 10.35 -0.97
CA LEU A 37 8.40 9.32 -0.06
C LEU A 37 9.16 8.20 -0.79
N GLY A 38 9.12 8.15 -2.13
CA GLY A 38 9.71 7.06 -2.91
C GLY A 38 8.85 5.79 -2.91
N ILE A 39 7.55 5.92 -2.66
CA ILE A 39 6.58 4.83 -2.76
C ILE A 39 6.13 4.75 -4.22
N LEU A 40 6.31 3.59 -4.84
CA LEU A 40 6.01 3.39 -6.27
C LEU A 40 4.52 3.29 -6.56
N SER A 41 3.76 2.73 -5.62
CA SER A 41 2.32 2.50 -5.73
C SER A 41 1.71 2.43 -4.34
N SER A 42 0.41 2.71 -4.23
CA SER A 42 -0.36 2.47 -3.01
C SER A 42 -1.71 1.86 -3.34
N TRP A 43 -2.16 0.90 -2.53
CA TRP A 43 -3.51 0.35 -2.60
C TRP A 43 -4.22 0.43 -1.27
N SER A 44 -5.54 0.53 -1.34
CA SER A 44 -6.42 0.62 -0.20
C SER A 44 -7.21 -0.67 -0.03
N LEU A 45 -7.40 -1.14 1.20
CA LEU A 45 -8.26 -2.30 1.47
C LEU A 45 -9.69 -2.07 0.97
N VAL A 46 -10.16 -0.82 1.07
CA VAL A 46 -11.49 -0.41 0.59
C VAL A 46 -11.64 -0.38 -0.94
N ASP A 47 -10.55 -0.58 -1.70
CA ASP A 47 -10.62 -0.73 -3.16
C ASP A 47 -11.15 -2.11 -3.57
N VAL A 48 -11.21 -3.08 -2.65
CA VAL A 48 -11.58 -4.48 -2.92
C VAL A 48 -12.65 -5.02 -1.96
N THR A 49 -13.16 -4.17 -1.08
CA THR A 49 -14.09 -4.51 0.00
C THR A 49 -14.76 -3.24 0.52
N THR A 50 -15.79 -3.35 1.34
CA THR A 50 -16.40 -2.17 2.00
C THR A 50 -15.53 -1.65 3.16
N HIS A 51 -15.78 -0.42 3.60
CA HIS A 51 -15.15 0.14 4.80
C HIS A 51 -15.37 -0.71 6.06
N ILE A 52 -16.57 -1.26 6.21
CA ILE A 52 -16.95 -2.09 7.36
C ILE A 52 -16.16 -3.40 7.34
N GLU A 53 -16.16 -4.11 6.20
CA GLU A 53 -15.41 -5.36 6.06
C GLU A 53 -13.90 -5.17 6.24
N ALA A 54 -13.33 -4.03 5.79
CA ALA A 54 -11.91 -3.75 5.96
C ALA A 54 -11.49 -3.62 7.45
N ILE A 55 -12.44 -3.25 8.32
CA ILE A 55 -12.23 -3.12 9.78
C ILE A 55 -12.53 -4.44 10.47
N GLU A 56 -13.63 -5.11 10.11
CA GLU A 56 -14.06 -6.35 10.76
C GLU A 56 -13.18 -7.55 10.36
N GLN A 57 -12.72 -7.59 9.11
CA GLN A 57 -11.99 -8.72 8.53
C GLN A 57 -10.73 -8.29 7.76
N PRO A 58 -9.81 -7.52 8.38
CA PRO A 58 -8.66 -6.91 7.69
C PRO A 58 -7.75 -7.95 7.03
N ALA A 59 -7.60 -9.13 7.62
CA ALA A 59 -6.79 -10.21 7.05
C ALA A 59 -7.38 -10.78 5.76
N ALA A 60 -8.71 -10.95 5.69
CA ALA A 60 -9.40 -11.44 4.50
C ALA A 60 -9.35 -10.38 3.38
N SER A 61 -9.60 -9.11 3.73
CA SER A 61 -9.47 -7.98 2.80
C SER A 61 -8.05 -7.84 2.25
N LEU A 62 -7.03 -8.00 3.09
CA LEU A 62 -5.64 -7.94 2.66
C LEU A 62 -5.30 -9.09 1.69
N ARG A 63 -5.73 -10.32 1.99
CA ARG A 63 -5.54 -11.46 1.08
C ARG A 63 -6.21 -11.19 -0.28
N ARG A 64 -7.43 -10.66 -0.28
CA ARG A 64 -8.15 -10.31 -1.50
C ARG A 64 -7.40 -9.25 -2.31
N LEU A 65 -6.91 -8.19 -1.67
CA LEU A 65 -6.11 -7.16 -2.31
C LEU A 65 -4.84 -7.73 -2.95
N VAL A 66 -4.12 -8.58 -2.22
CA VAL A 66 -2.89 -9.22 -2.72
C VAL A 66 -3.17 -10.04 -3.97
N VAL A 67 -4.20 -10.89 -3.93
CA VAL A 67 -4.55 -11.78 -5.06
C VAL A 67 -5.06 -11.00 -6.27
N GLN A 68 -5.88 -9.96 -6.06
CA GLN A 68 -6.53 -9.23 -7.16
C GLN A 68 -5.68 -8.11 -7.75
N LYS A 69 -4.79 -7.49 -6.97
CA LYS A 69 -4.03 -6.30 -7.40
C LYS A 69 -2.54 -6.58 -7.44
N LEU A 70 -1.96 -7.05 -6.33
CA LEU A 70 -0.50 -7.18 -6.21
C LEU A 70 0.06 -8.29 -7.09
N VAL A 71 -0.52 -9.51 -7.06
CA VAL A 71 -0.03 -10.64 -7.84
C VAL A 71 -0.09 -10.36 -9.35
N PRO A 72 -1.19 -9.84 -9.93
CA PRO A 72 -1.22 -9.45 -11.33
C PRO A 72 -0.20 -8.37 -11.67
N TRP A 73 -0.07 -7.34 -10.83
CA TRP A 73 0.89 -6.25 -11.04
C TRP A 73 2.34 -6.76 -11.07
N LEU A 74 2.71 -7.68 -10.17
CA LEU A 74 4.04 -8.29 -10.16
C LEU A 74 4.34 -9.09 -11.43
N LYS A 75 3.32 -9.69 -12.07
CA LYS A 75 3.48 -10.42 -13.34
C LYS A 75 3.74 -9.47 -14.52
N THR A 76 3.34 -8.20 -14.43
CA THR A 76 3.58 -7.20 -15.49
C THR A 76 5.06 -6.80 -15.63
N PHE A 77 5.87 -7.04 -14.60
CA PHE A 77 7.30 -6.70 -14.58
C PHE A 77 8.23 -7.93 -14.70
N ARG A 78 7.68 -9.07 -15.12
CA ARG A 78 8.46 -10.27 -15.45
C ARG A 78 8.93 -10.25 -16.89
#